data_AF-A0A2A2K480-F1
#
_entry.id   AF-A0A2A2K480-F1
#
_cell.length_a   1.000
_cell.length_b   1.000
_cell.length_c   1.000
_cell.angle_alpha   90.00
_cell.angle_beta   90.00
_cell.angle_gamma   90.00
#
_symmetry.space_group_name_H-M   'P 1'
#
loop_
_entity.id
_entity.type
_entity.pdbx_description
1 polymer ?
#
loop_
_entity_poly.entity_id
_entity_poly.type
_entity_poly.pdbx_seq_one_letter_code
_entity_poly.pdbx_strand_id
1 'polypeptide(L)'
;MVSRQETARPLLTPGEVMQLPPDDAVVMVSSMAPIKARKLRYYADANFKQRVLPPPELADGRYADAPPLRPDDWSGLAIPAVPAAPAADAAEGFRASADDGGPRRQPELTEAVAYDPELAAPAADLGLLDDDDDLPLPLPRQLDPAMQRTARLASLDPNDGIEL
;
A
#
# COMPACT_ATOMS: atom_id res chain seq x y z
N MET A 1 63.46 5.72 -1.91
CA MET A 1 62.42 5.37 -2.91
C MET A 1 61.10 5.38 -2.16
N VAL A 2 60.29 6.45 -2.29
CA VAL A 2 59.04 6.59 -1.53
C VAL A 2 57.90 5.95 -2.32
N SER A 3 57.38 4.85 -1.79
CA SER A 3 56.22 4.13 -2.32
C SER A 3 54.97 5.02 -2.23
N ARG A 4 54.25 5.18 -3.34
CA ARG A 4 52.93 5.81 -3.34
C ARG A 4 51.91 4.73 -2.97
N GLN A 5 51.31 4.86 -1.79
CA GLN A 5 50.28 3.94 -1.34
C GLN A 5 48.95 4.35 -1.97
N GLU A 6 48.50 3.58 -2.95
CA GLU A 6 47.20 3.75 -3.59
C GLU A 6 46.14 3.04 -2.75
N THR A 7 45.13 3.78 -2.31
CA THR A 7 44.00 3.23 -1.54
C THR A 7 42.71 3.45 -2.33
N ALA A 8 42.03 2.36 -2.67
CA ALA A 8 40.76 2.43 -3.40
C ALA A 8 39.70 3.10 -2.51
N ARG A 9 39.03 4.12 -3.06
CA ARG A 9 37.92 4.80 -2.39
C ARG A 9 36.61 4.40 -3.06
N PRO A 10 35.53 4.19 -2.28
CA PRO A 10 34.22 3.94 -2.86
C PRO A 10 33.77 5.14 -3.70
N LEU A 11 33.11 4.87 -4.84
CA LEU A 11 32.56 5.91 -5.71
C LEU A 11 31.37 6.63 -5.08
N LEU A 12 30.59 5.89 -4.29
CA LEU A 12 29.52 6.39 -3.42
C LEU A 12 29.61 5.67 -2.07
N THR A 13 29.49 6.44 -1.00
CA THR A 13 29.35 5.93 0.36
C THR A 13 27.93 5.44 0.62
N PRO A 14 27.71 4.53 1.59
CA PRO A 14 26.36 4.09 1.95
C PRO A 14 25.42 5.25 2.31
N GLY A 15 25.91 6.27 3.02
CA GLY A 15 25.13 7.46 3.36
C GLY A 15 24.68 8.25 2.13
N GLU A 16 25.54 8.40 1.12
CA GLU A 16 25.16 9.06 -0.14
C GLU A 16 24.13 8.26 -0.93
N VAL A 17 24.18 6.92 -0.88
CA VAL A 17 23.16 6.06 -1.52
C VAL A 17 21.81 6.20 -0.82
N MET A 18 21.81 6.22 0.51
CA MET A 18 20.57 6.38 1.30
C MET A 18 19.94 7.76 1.12
N GLN A 19 20.75 8.79 0.88
CA GLN A 19 20.31 10.18 0.67
C GLN A 19 20.14 10.54 -0.82
N LEU A 20 20.08 9.55 -1.71
CA LEU A 20 19.85 9.82 -3.12
C LEU A 20 18.49 10.50 -3.34
N PRO A 21 18.44 11.57 -4.15
CA PRO A 21 17.16 12.18 -4.52
C PRO A 21 16.23 11.13 -5.14
N PRO A 22 14.90 11.26 -4.96
CA PRO A 22 13.93 10.31 -5.51
C PRO A 22 13.95 10.25 -7.04
N ASP A 23 14.42 11.32 -7.70
CA ASP A 23 14.59 11.42 -9.15
C ASP A 23 15.87 10.72 -9.65
N ASP A 24 16.79 10.33 -8.79
CA ASP A 24 18.05 9.68 -9.17
C ASP A 24 18.00 8.17 -8.84
N ALA A 25 18.82 7.38 -9.53
CA ALA A 25 18.96 5.95 -9.28
C ALA A 25 20.36 5.45 -9.68
N VAL A 26 20.81 4.39 -9.02
CA VAL A 26 21.99 3.61 -9.47
C VAL A 26 21.47 2.38 -10.19
N VAL A 27 21.81 2.27 -11.47
CA VAL A 27 21.42 1.14 -12.32
C VAL A 27 22.60 0.19 -12.40
N MET A 28 22.34 -1.07 -12.04
CA MET A 28 23.31 -2.16 -12.16
C MET A 28 22.89 -3.04 -13.33
N VAL A 29 23.72 -3.06 -14.38
CA VAL A 29 23.55 -3.93 -15.55
C VAL A 29 24.70 -4.92 -15.55
N SER A 30 24.42 -6.20 -15.81
CA SER A 30 25.45 -7.23 -15.88
C SER A 30 26.55 -6.82 -16.86
N SER A 31 27.80 -7.04 -16.45
CA SER A 31 28.99 -6.75 -17.26
C SER A 31 29.22 -5.26 -17.58
N MET A 32 28.50 -4.34 -16.94
CA MET A 32 28.73 -2.90 -17.04
C MET A 32 29.11 -2.30 -15.68
N ALA A 33 29.89 -1.21 -15.70
CA ALA A 33 30.12 -0.43 -14.50
C ALA A 33 28.79 0.16 -14.00
N PRO A 34 28.61 0.33 -12.68
CA PRO A 34 27.42 0.96 -12.12
C PRO A 34 27.19 2.35 -12.74
N ILE A 35 25.95 2.64 -13.13
CA ILE A 35 25.58 3.89 -13.77
C ILE A 35 24.71 4.69 -12.82
N LYS A 36 25.12 5.91 -12.48
CA LYS A 36 24.22 6.89 -11.86
C LYS A 36 23.36 7.51 -12.95
N ALA A 37 22.05 7.32 -12.85
CA ALA A 37 21.07 7.77 -13.83
C ALA A 37 19.97 8.60 -13.15
N ARG A 38 19.24 9.35 -13.97
CA ARG A 38 18.03 10.06 -13.57
C ARG A 38 16.81 9.27 -14.03
N LYS A 39 15.84 9.08 -13.15
CA LYS A 39 14.55 8.46 -13.46
C LYS A 39 13.80 9.33 -14.46
N LEU A 40 13.27 8.69 -15.50
CA LEU A 40 12.37 9.34 -16.44
C LEU A 40 10.94 9.29 -15.90
N ARG A 41 10.16 10.33 -16.20
CA ARG A 41 8.72 10.36 -15.94
C ARG A 41 8.00 9.96 -17.21
N TYR A 42 7.31 8.82 -17.19
CA TYR A 42 6.64 8.25 -18.36
C TYR A 42 5.73 9.25 -19.09
N TYR A 43 4.96 10.04 -18.34
CA TYR A 43 4.05 11.04 -18.91
C TYR A 43 4.72 12.32 -19.39
N ALA A 44 5.98 12.57 -18.99
CA ALA A 44 6.70 13.80 -19.33
C ALA A 44 7.65 13.61 -20.52
N ASP A 45 8.20 12.40 -20.69
CA ASP A 45 9.17 12.10 -21.73
C ASP A 45 8.50 11.96 -23.11
N ALA A 46 9.07 12.62 -24.12
CA ALA A 46 8.50 12.68 -25.46
C ALA A 46 8.35 11.30 -26.13
N ASN A 47 9.23 10.34 -25.81
CA ASN A 47 9.18 9.00 -26.39
C ASN A 47 8.00 8.17 -25.85
N PHE A 48 7.60 8.43 -24.60
CA PHE A 48 6.53 7.71 -23.92
C PHE A 48 5.20 8.45 -23.95
N LYS A 49 5.23 9.77 -24.18
CA LYS A 49 4.03 10.62 -24.23
C LYS A 49 3.00 10.15 -25.27
N GLN A 50 3.44 9.57 -26.39
CA GLN A 50 2.55 9.01 -27.42
C GLN A 50 1.71 7.82 -26.92
N ARG A 51 2.15 7.16 -25.84
CA ARG A 51 1.46 6.02 -25.21
C ARG A 51 0.61 6.43 -24.01
N VAL A 52 0.56 7.72 -23.67
CA VAL A 52 -0.27 8.23 -22.57
C VAL A 52 -1.69 8.35 -23.08
N LEU A 53 -2.59 7.53 -22.54
CA LEU A 53 -4.03 7.62 -22.81
C LEU A 53 -4.63 8.83 -22.07
N PRO A 54 -5.72 9.42 -22.59
CA PRO A 54 -6.45 10.45 -21.86
C PRO A 54 -6.95 9.90 -20.51
N PRO A 55 -7.06 10.76 -19.48
CA PRO A 55 -7.66 10.37 -18.22
C PRO A 55 -9.11 9.91 -18.44
N PRO A 56 -9.63 8.98 -17.61
CA PRO A 56 -11.01 8.55 -17.71
C PRO A 56 -11.97 9.72 -17.44
N GLU A 57 -13.08 9.74 -18.16
CA GLU A 57 -14.13 10.75 -17.94
C GLU A 57 -14.89 10.42 -16.65
N LEU A 58 -14.96 11.40 -15.74
CA LEU A 58 -15.76 11.30 -14.53
C LEU A 58 -17.23 11.50 -14.90
N ALA A 59 -18.09 10.58 -14.46
CA ALA A 59 -19.53 10.66 -14.67
C ALA A 59 -20.26 10.42 -13.34
N ASP A 60 -21.41 11.07 -13.16
CA ASP A 60 -22.29 10.79 -12.02
C ASP A 60 -22.84 9.36 -12.16
N GLY A 61 -22.46 8.48 -11.24
CA GLY A 61 -22.88 7.08 -11.23
C GLY A 61 -21.73 6.10 -11.45
N ARG A 62 -21.92 5.12 -12.35
CA ARG A 62 -20.96 4.04 -12.59
C ARG A 62 -20.04 4.40 -13.76
N TYR A 63 -18.73 4.31 -13.53
CA TYR A 63 -17.72 4.56 -14.57
C TYR A 63 -17.81 3.53 -15.71
N ALA A 64 -17.46 3.95 -16.92
CA ALA A 64 -17.54 3.13 -18.12
C ALA A 64 -16.56 1.93 -18.11
N ASP A 65 -15.44 2.08 -17.42
CA ASP A 65 -14.41 1.07 -17.19
C ASP A 65 -14.68 0.19 -15.96
N ALA A 66 -15.72 0.49 -15.18
CA ALA A 66 -16.07 -0.31 -14.02
C ALA A 66 -16.56 -1.70 -14.46
N PRO A 67 -15.95 -2.80 -13.98
CA PRO A 67 -16.36 -4.16 -14.35
C PRO A 67 -17.82 -4.42 -13.93
N PRO A 68 -18.53 -5.35 -14.62
CA PRO A 68 -19.91 -5.71 -14.28
C PRO A 68 -20.03 -6.09 -12.80
N LEU A 69 -21.10 -5.59 -12.16
CA LEU A 69 -21.38 -5.92 -10.77
C LEU A 69 -21.54 -7.43 -10.64
N ARG A 70 -20.72 -8.04 -9.80
CA ARG A 70 -20.82 -9.47 -9.49
C ARG A 70 -21.98 -9.67 -8.51
N PRO A 71 -22.86 -10.66 -8.72
CA PRO A 71 -23.86 -11.00 -7.72
C PRO A 71 -23.16 -11.48 -6.45
N ASP A 72 -23.64 -11.02 -5.30
CA ASP A 72 -23.18 -11.43 -3.99
C ASP A 72 -24.38 -11.84 -3.12
N ASP A 73 -24.16 -12.77 -2.20
CA ASP A 73 -25.21 -13.36 -1.37
C ASP A 73 -25.56 -12.47 -0.14
N TRP A 74 -24.93 -11.31 0.00
CA TRP A 74 -24.95 -10.50 1.23
C TRP A 74 -25.74 -9.20 1.05
N SER A 75 -25.73 -8.59 -0.14
CA SER A 75 -26.41 -7.33 -0.48
C SER A 75 -27.93 -7.40 -0.32
N GLY A 76 -28.51 -8.60 -0.42
CA GLY A 76 -29.93 -8.84 -0.19
C GLY A 76 -30.31 -9.15 1.26
N LEU A 77 -29.33 -9.28 2.15
CA LEU A 77 -29.58 -9.58 3.56
C LEU A 77 -29.99 -8.32 4.30
N ALA A 78 -31.01 -8.44 5.16
CA ALA A 78 -31.40 -7.36 6.04
C ALA A 78 -30.24 -6.99 6.97
N ILE A 79 -29.91 -5.70 7.04
CA ILE A 79 -28.94 -5.20 8.01
C ILE A 79 -29.47 -5.56 9.40
N PRO A 80 -28.74 -6.35 10.21
CA PRO A 80 -29.20 -6.71 11.54
C PRO A 80 -29.35 -5.44 12.37
N ALA A 81 -30.47 -5.35 13.10
CA ALA A 81 -30.69 -4.23 14.01
C ALA A 81 -29.55 -4.22 15.03
N VAL A 82 -28.77 -3.15 15.05
CA VAL A 82 -27.77 -2.92 16.10
C VAL A 82 -28.56 -2.81 17.40
N PRO A 83 -28.37 -3.72 18.38
CA PRO A 83 -29.02 -3.58 19.66
C PRO A 83 -28.59 -2.24 20.26
N ALA A 84 -29.56 -1.39 20.58
CA ALA A 84 -29.29 -0.15 21.29
C ALA A 84 -28.50 -0.51 22.55
N ALA A 85 -27.28 0.00 22.66
CA ALA A 85 -26.49 -0.19 23.88
C ALA A 85 -27.35 0.30 25.05
N PRO A 86 -27.50 -0.48 26.14
CA PRO A 86 -28.17 0.03 27.31
C PRO A 86 -27.42 1.29 27.74
N ALA A 87 -28.14 2.41 27.84
CA ALA A 87 -27.59 3.63 28.40
C ALA A 87 -27.05 3.27 29.78
N ALA A 88 -25.73 3.27 29.94
CA ALA A 88 -25.13 3.10 31.25
C ALA A 88 -25.58 4.32 32.07
N ASP A 89 -26.48 4.08 33.03
CA ASP A 89 -26.78 5.05 34.07
C ASP A 89 -25.47 5.39 34.78
N ALA A 90 -24.86 6.50 34.40
CA ALA A 90 -23.64 7.05 34.98
C ALA A 90 -23.91 7.68 36.37
N ALA A 91 -24.78 7.07 37.16
CA ALA A 91 -25.20 7.57 38.46
C ALA A 91 -25.65 6.43 39.39
N GLU A 92 -24.70 5.67 39.92
CA GLU A 92 -24.59 5.50 41.38
C GLU A 92 -23.28 4.79 41.74
N GLY A 93 -22.39 5.54 42.39
CA GLY A 93 -21.24 4.99 43.07
C GLY A 93 -21.67 4.21 44.31
N PHE A 94 -20.98 3.09 44.55
CA PHE A 94 -20.80 2.44 45.84
C PHE A 94 -22.05 1.86 46.54
N ARG A 95 -22.30 0.56 46.28
CA ARG A 95 -22.65 -0.39 47.36
C ARG A 95 -22.19 -1.80 47.01
N ALA A 96 -21.40 -2.36 47.93
CA ALA A 96 -20.71 -3.64 47.82
C ALA A 96 -21.61 -4.83 48.22
N SER A 97 -21.48 -5.95 47.49
CA SER A 97 -21.48 -7.38 47.92
C SER A 97 -21.88 -8.23 46.70
N ALA A 98 -21.39 -9.43 46.42
CA ALA A 98 -20.51 -10.37 47.08
C ALA A 98 -19.84 -11.23 45.99
N ASP A 99 -18.66 -11.75 46.30
CA ASP A 99 -18.11 -13.04 45.87
C ASP A 99 -18.63 -13.66 44.55
N ASP A 100 -17.90 -13.42 43.45
CA ASP A 100 -17.79 -14.38 42.36
C ASP A 100 -16.40 -14.24 41.73
N GLY A 101 -15.48 -15.14 42.12
CA GLY A 101 -14.08 -15.17 41.70
C GLY A 101 -13.85 -15.60 40.24
N GLY A 102 -14.76 -15.23 39.34
CA GLY A 102 -14.63 -15.46 37.90
C GLY A 102 -13.89 -14.30 37.21
N PRO A 103 -13.08 -14.57 36.16
CA PRO A 103 -12.45 -13.50 35.40
C PRO A 103 -13.53 -12.62 34.77
N ARG A 104 -13.57 -11.34 35.19
CA ARG A 104 -14.48 -10.34 34.62
C ARG A 104 -14.15 -10.17 33.14
N ARG A 105 -14.99 -10.70 32.26
CA ARG A 105 -14.92 -10.43 30.82
C ARG A 105 -15.60 -9.10 30.54
N GLN A 106 -14.88 -8.00 30.78
CA GLN A 106 -15.26 -6.71 30.21
C GLN A 106 -14.63 -6.64 28.82
N PRO A 107 -15.42 -6.53 27.73
CA PRO A 107 -14.85 -6.19 26.43
C PRO A 107 -14.33 -4.75 26.51
N GLU A 108 -13.03 -4.56 26.34
CA GLU A 108 -12.39 -3.23 26.27
C GLU A 108 -12.71 -2.56 24.92
N LEU A 109 -13.96 -2.12 24.73
CA LEU A 109 -14.37 -1.34 23.57
C LEU A 109 -15.31 -0.22 24.06
N THR A 110 -14.74 0.75 24.76
CA THR A 110 -15.46 1.95 25.23
C THR A 110 -15.63 3.00 24.13
N GLU A 111 -14.95 2.88 22.99
CA GLU A 111 -15.07 3.85 21.91
C GLU A 111 -15.97 3.31 20.79
N ALA A 112 -17.28 3.48 20.96
CA ALA A 112 -18.18 3.48 19.82
C ALA A 112 -17.90 4.76 19.02
N VAL A 113 -16.86 4.73 18.18
CA VAL A 113 -16.66 5.76 17.16
C VAL A 113 -17.84 5.63 16.19
N ALA A 114 -18.80 6.54 16.30
CA ALA A 114 -19.81 6.69 15.27
C ALA A 114 -19.08 6.95 13.95
N TYR A 115 -19.27 6.08 12.98
CA TYR A 115 -18.72 6.28 11.64
C TYR A 115 -19.36 7.53 11.05
N ASP A 116 -18.59 8.60 10.98
CA ASP A 116 -18.96 9.85 10.32
C ASP A 116 -18.35 9.86 8.91
N PRO A 117 -19.17 9.76 7.84
CA PRO A 117 -18.66 9.80 6.47
C PRO A 117 -18.04 11.17 6.13
N GLU A 118 -18.29 12.24 6.88
CA GLU A 118 -17.61 13.54 6.69
C GLU A 118 -16.17 13.55 7.24
N LEU A 119 -15.82 12.67 8.19
CA LEU A 119 -14.43 12.51 8.66
C LEU A 119 -13.55 11.74 7.66
N ALA A 120 -14.14 11.14 6.62
CA ALA A 120 -13.43 10.58 5.47
C ALA A 120 -12.97 11.67 4.48
N ALA A 121 -12.47 12.80 4.98
CA ALA A 121 -11.51 13.58 4.22
C ALA A 121 -10.32 12.65 3.91
N PRO A 122 -9.62 12.77 2.76
CA PRO A 122 -8.47 11.94 2.47
C PRO A 122 -7.33 12.34 3.41
N ALA A 123 -7.35 11.83 4.63
CA ALA A 123 -6.16 11.72 5.45
C ALA A 123 -5.19 10.90 4.60
N ALA A 124 -4.05 11.49 4.28
CA ALA A 124 -3.02 10.87 3.48
C ALA A 124 -2.76 9.45 4.00
N ASP A 125 -3.09 8.45 3.16
CA ASP A 125 -2.90 7.00 3.34
C ASP A 125 -1.43 6.59 3.59
N LEU A 126 -0.55 7.57 3.79
CA LEU A 126 0.87 7.45 4.03
C LEU A 126 1.27 7.65 5.50
N GLY A 127 0.34 8.08 6.36
CA GLY A 127 0.62 8.29 7.79
C GLY A 127 0.56 7.02 8.64
N LEU A 128 0.02 5.92 8.11
CA LEU A 128 -0.15 4.64 8.83
C LEU A 128 1.05 3.69 8.67
N LEU A 129 2.10 4.12 7.96
CA LEU A 129 3.31 3.33 7.72
C LEU A 129 4.43 3.63 8.72
N ASP A 130 4.17 4.49 9.70
CA ASP A 130 5.15 4.89 10.73
C ASP A 130 5.08 4.00 11.97
N ASP A 131 4.66 2.74 11.81
CA ASP A 131 4.76 1.72 12.85
C ASP A 131 6.10 0.97 12.70
N ASP A 132 7.05 1.41 13.51
CA ASP A 132 8.28 0.70 13.88
C ASP A 132 7.96 -0.66 14.54
N ASP A 133 7.62 -1.69 13.77
CA ASP A 133 7.54 -3.07 14.27
C ASP A 133 8.21 -4.10 13.34
N ASP A 134 9.46 -4.42 13.67
CA ASP A 134 10.28 -5.52 13.15
C ASP A 134 9.70 -6.90 13.51
N LEU A 135 8.64 -7.36 12.82
CA LEU A 135 8.18 -8.75 12.91
C LEU A 135 8.13 -9.44 11.53
N PRO A 136 8.89 -10.55 11.33
CA PRO A 136 8.91 -11.23 10.04
C PRO A 136 7.65 -12.06 9.83
N LEU A 137 6.74 -11.58 8.98
CA LEU A 137 5.60 -12.37 8.51
C LEU A 137 6.06 -13.46 7.51
N PRO A 138 5.64 -14.73 7.67
CA PRO A 138 5.99 -15.80 6.75
C PRO A 138 5.02 -15.78 5.56
N LEU A 139 5.35 -15.02 4.52
CA LEU A 139 4.65 -15.11 3.23
C LEU A 139 5.52 -15.86 2.22
N PRO A 140 4.99 -16.86 1.49
CA PRO A 140 5.73 -17.50 0.40
C PRO A 140 5.86 -16.52 -0.76
N ARG A 141 6.94 -15.73 -0.77
CA ARG A 141 7.19 -14.65 -1.74
C ARG A 141 7.73 -15.10 -3.10
N GLN A 142 7.70 -16.39 -3.43
CA GLN A 142 8.22 -16.86 -4.71
C GLN A 142 7.10 -17.22 -5.68
N LEU A 143 6.62 -16.21 -6.41
CA LEU A 143 5.96 -16.44 -7.69
C LEU A 143 7.02 -16.86 -8.71
N ASP A 144 6.70 -17.90 -9.50
CA ASP A 144 7.61 -18.53 -10.46
C ASP A 144 8.21 -17.49 -11.45
N PRO A 145 9.55 -17.33 -11.49
CA PRO A 145 10.23 -16.41 -12.40
C PRO A 145 9.90 -16.62 -13.88
N ALA A 146 9.53 -17.85 -14.27
CA ALA A 146 9.13 -18.15 -15.65
C ALA A 146 7.83 -17.42 -16.03
N MET A 147 6.87 -17.38 -15.11
CA MET A 147 5.55 -16.77 -15.30
C MET A 147 5.62 -15.23 -15.35
N GLN A 148 6.59 -14.63 -14.66
CA GLN A 148 6.85 -13.20 -14.71
C GLN A 148 7.49 -12.75 -16.04
N ARG A 149 8.27 -13.62 -16.69
CA ARG A 149 8.89 -13.31 -17.98
C ARG A 149 7.88 -13.30 -19.12
N THR A 150 6.95 -14.26 -19.16
CA THR A 150 5.90 -14.32 -20.18
C THR A 150 4.96 -13.11 -20.12
N ALA A 151 4.54 -12.70 -18.92
CA ALA A 151 3.70 -11.51 -18.75
C ALA A 151 4.36 -10.21 -19.23
N ARG A 152 5.69 -10.07 -19.11
CA ARG A 152 6.43 -8.90 -19.60
C ARG A 152 6.68 -8.91 -21.11
N LEU A 153 6.63 -10.07 -21.76
CA LEU A 153 6.82 -10.17 -23.21
C LEU A 153 5.54 -9.84 -23.97
N ALA A 154 4.37 -10.23 -23.44
CA ALA A 154 3.07 -9.93 -24.05
C ALA A 154 2.77 -8.41 -24.10
N SER A 155 3.29 -7.62 -23.16
CA SER A 155 3.02 -6.18 -23.09
C SER A 155 3.89 -5.31 -24.03
N LEU A 156 4.82 -5.91 -24.78
CA LEU A 156 5.70 -5.18 -25.69
C LEU A 156 5.25 -5.21 -27.16
N ASP A 157 4.29 -6.07 -27.52
CA ASP A 157 3.66 -6.08 -28.83
C ASP A 157 2.29 -5.37 -28.78
N PRO A 158 2.12 -4.21 -29.45
CA PRO A 158 0.83 -3.53 -29.54
C PRO A 158 -0.27 -4.34 -30.23
N ASN A 159 0.04 -5.52 -30.78
CA ASN A 159 -0.88 -6.34 -31.57
C ASN A 159 -0.79 -7.85 -31.22
N ASP A 160 -0.52 -8.21 -29.95
CA ASP A 160 -0.36 -9.63 -29.49
C ASP A 160 -1.66 -10.46 -29.52
N GLY A 161 -2.76 -9.94 -30.08
CA GLY A 161 -4.02 -10.68 -30.24
C GLY A 161 -4.72 -11.07 -28.92
N ILE A 162 -4.24 -10.58 -27.78
CA ILE A 162 -4.91 -10.72 -26.48
C ILE A 162 -5.84 -9.51 -26.32
N GLU A 163 -7.13 -9.71 -26.59
CA GLU A 163 -8.17 -8.75 -26.20
C GLU A 163 -8.28 -8.76 -24.67
N LEU A 164 -7.94 -7.63 -24.04
CA LEU A 164 -8.16 -7.37 -22.62
C LEU A 164 -9.60 -6.94 -22.37
#